data_AF-A0A3F3A576-F1
#
_entry.id   AF-A0A3F3A576-F1
#
_cell.length_a   1.000
_cell.length_b   1.000
_cell.length_c   1.000
_cell.angle_alpha   90.00
_cell.angle_beta   90.00
_cell.angle_gamma   90.00
#
_symmetry.space_group_name_H-M   'P 1'
#
loop_
_entity.id
_entity.type
_entity.pdbx_description
1 polymer ?
#
loop_
_entity_poly.entity_id
_entity_poly.type
_entity_poly.pdbx_seq_one_letter_code
_entity_poly.pdbx_strand_id
1 'polypeptide(L)' 'MDNNILRQAEHSLAVHEVKSATTELKEFIPSLVELNKTVYTEMLNQGFDEQQAFKFSCEYTLKTVFQGN' A
#
# COMPACT_ATOMS: atom_id res chain seq x y z
N MET A 1 -33.75 3.91 -28.37
CA MET A 1 -33.69 4.39 -26.98
C MET A 1 -32.42 3.81 -26.39
N ASP A 2 -31.37 4.61 -26.32
CA ASP A 2 -30.11 4.20 -25.67
C ASP A 2 -30.40 3.86 -24.20
N ASN A 3 -29.94 2.68 -23.78
CA ASN A 3 -30.30 2.05 -22.52
C ASN A 3 -29.71 2.84 -21.33
N ASN A 4 -30.47 3.79 -20.80
CA ASN A 4 -30.13 4.61 -19.64
C ASN A 4 -29.82 3.76 -18.39
N ILE A 5 -30.51 2.63 -18.23
CA ILE A 5 -30.34 1.73 -17.07
C ILE A 5 -29.00 1.00 -17.11
N LEU A 6 -28.55 0.52 -18.28
CA LEU A 6 -27.25 -0.15 -18.40
C LEU A 6 -26.11 0.82 -18.09
N ARG A 7 -26.17 2.04 -18.60
CA ARG A 7 -25.16 3.07 -18.34
C ARG A 7 -25.11 3.48 -16.86
N GLN A 8 -26.26 3.53 -16.18
CA GLN A 8 -26.31 3.77 -14.74
C GLN A 8 -25.76 2.60 -13.92
N ALA A 9 -26.01 1.36 -14.34
CA ALA A 9 -25.47 0.17 -13.71
C ALA A 9 -23.93 0.12 -13.84
N GLU A 10 -23.40 0.35 -15.05
CA GLU A 10 -21.96 0.43 -15.31
C GLU A 10 -21.28 1.52 -14.48
N HIS A 11 -21.88 2.72 -14.43
CA HIS A 11 -21.36 3.80 -13.60
C HIS A 11 -21.36 3.44 -12.10
N SER A 12 -22.42 2.79 -11.61
CA SER A 12 -22.52 2.39 -10.21
C SER A 12 -21.49 1.31 -9.84
N LEU A 13 -21.25 0.35 -10.74
CA LEU A 13 -20.18 -0.64 -10.59
C LEU A 13 -18.80 0.02 -10.55
N ALA A 14 -18.51 0.92 -11.49
CA ALA A 14 -17.24 1.64 -11.52
C ALA A 14 -17.00 2.47 -10.25
N VAL A 15 -18.02 3.17 -9.74
CA VAL A 15 -17.92 3.93 -8.48
C VAL A 15 -17.67 2.99 -7.29
N HIS A 16 -18.33 1.82 -7.26
CA HIS A 16 -18.12 0.83 -6.21
C HIS A 16 -16.70 0.25 -6.25
N GLU A 17 -16.21 -0.12 -7.43
CA GLU A 17 -14.85 -0.64 -7.62
C GLU A 17 -13.80 0.38 -7.18
N VAL A 18 -13.93 1.64 -7.61
CA VAL A 18 -13.04 2.73 -7.17
C VAL A 18 -13.10 2.91 -5.67
N LYS A 19 -14.29 2.85 -5.06
CA LYS A 19 -14.45 2.97 -3.60
C LYS A 19 -13.79 1.80 -2.85
N SER A 20 -13.92 0.58 -3.35
CA SER A 20 -13.26 -0.60 -2.77
C SER A 20 -11.74 -0.45 -2.83
N ALA A 21 -11.20 -0.18 -4.02
CA ALA A 21 -9.77 0.01 -4.22
C ALA A 21 -9.21 1.17 -3.36
N THR A 22 -9.97 2.26 -3.22
CA THR A 22 -9.58 3.39 -2.35
C THR A 22 -9.56 2.98 -0.87
N THR A 23 -10.52 2.16 -0.44
CA THR A 23 -10.59 1.66 0.94
C THR A 23 -9.43 0.71 1.22
N GLU A 24 -9.15 -0.21 0.30
CA GLU A 24 -8.01 -1.12 0.37
C GLU A 24 -6.68 -0.35 0.45
N LEU A 25 -6.48 0.66 -0.42
CA LEU A 25 -5.28 1.51 -0.37
C LEU A 25 -5.17 2.28 0.96
N LYS A 26 -6.30 2.78 1.49
CA LYS A 26 -6.33 3.50 2.76
C LYS A 26 -5.90 2.63 3.93
N GLU A 27 -6.20 1.33 3.91
CA GLU A 27 -5.79 0.38 4.95
C GLU A 27 -4.35 -0.13 4.72
N PHE A 28 -3.97 -0.27 3.46
CA PHE A 28 -2.67 -0.78 3.06
C PHE A 28 -1.53 0.20 3.33
N ILE A 29 -1.68 1.48 2.99
CA ILE A 29 -0.61 2.50 3.14
C ILE A 29 -0.14 2.62 4.60
N PRO A 30 -1.00 2.77 5.62
CA PRO A 30 -0.57 2.79 7.02
C PRO A 30 0.20 1.53 7.41
N SER A 31 -0.24 0.36 6.94
CA SER A 31 0.42 -0.91 7.22
C SER A 31 1.84 -0.95 6.65
N LEU A 32 2.06 -0.41 5.45
CA LEU A 32 3.39 -0.25 4.86
C LEU A 32 4.29 0.68 5.67
N VAL A 33 3.75 1.79 6.12
CA VAL A 33 4.48 2.77 6.93
C VAL A 33 4.91 2.15 8.26
N GLU A 34 4.02 1.42 8.93
CA GLU A 34 4.33 0.76 10.20
C GLU A 34 5.37 -0.35 10.01
N LEU A 35 5.28 -1.15 8.93
CA LEU A 35 6.32 -2.13 8.60
C LEU A 35 7.68 -1.45 8.39
N ASN A 36 7.73 -0.37 7.60
CA ASN A 36 8.96 0.34 7.31
C ASN A 36 9.60 0.94 8.57
N LYS A 37 8.80 1.59 9.42
CA LYS A 37 9.25 2.11 10.72
C LYS A 37 9.77 1.01 11.64
N THR A 38 9.06 -0.12 11.72
CA THR A 38 9.46 -1.24 12.56
C THR A 38 10.85 -1.75 12.16
N VAL A 39 11.05 -1.97 10.86
CA VAL A 39 12.33 -2.43 10.32
C VAL A 39 13.43 -1.36 10.53
N TYR A 40 13.12 -0.09 10.30
CA TYR A 40 14.05 1.01 10.54
C TYR A 40 14.53 1.05 12.00
N THR A 41 13.60 1.04 12.96
CA THR A 41 13.91 1.05 14.40
C THR A 41 14.74 -0.16 14.81
N GLU A 42 14.41 -1.33 14.27
CA GLU A 42 15.17 -2.55 14.54
C GLU A 42 16.62 -2.46 14.03
N MET A 43 16.83 -1.89 12.84
CA MET A 43 18.19 -1.65 12.32
C MET A 43 18.97 -0.67 13.19
N LEU A 44 18.34 0.40 13.67
CA LEU A 44 18.99 1.31 14.62
C LEU A 44 19.38 0.59 15.94
N ASN A 45 18.49 -0.27 16.46
CA ASN A 45 18.76 -1.07 17.67
C ASN A 45 19.93 -2.04 17.49
N GLN A 46 20.18 -2.49 16.26
CA GLN A 46 21.31 -3.34 15.91
C GLN A 46 22.62 -2.55 15.69
N GLY A 47 22.60 -1.22 15.83
CA GLY A 47 23.78 -0.37 15.75
C GLY A 47 24.12 0.14 14.36
N PHE A 48 23.20 0.02 13.40
CA PHE A 48 23.34 0.67 12.09
C PHE A 48 23.13 2.18 12.21
N ASP A 49 23.78 2.94 11.35
CA ASP A 49 23.52 4.38 11.26
C ASP A 49 22.16 4.67 10.57
N GLU A 50 21.69 5.92 10.69
CA GLU A 50 20.39 6.33 10.13
C GLU A 50 20.28 6.10 8.62
N GLN A 51 21.36 6.33 7.88
CA GLN A 51 21.37 6.17 6.43
C GLN A 51 21.25 4.69 6.03
N GLN A 52 22.00 3.82 6.71
CA GLN A 52 21.96 2.37 6.52
C GLN A 52 20.59 1.80 6.90
N ALA A 53 20.07 2.19 8.06
CA ALA A 53 18.76 1.75 8.55
C ALA A 53 17.64 2.16 7.60
N PHE A 54 17.64 3.41 7.13
CA PHE A 54 16.64 3.93 6.20
C PHE A 54 16.70 3.24 4.84
N LYS A 55 17.90 3.06 4.29
CA LYS A 55 18.09 2.35 3.02
C LYS A 55 17.57 0.92 3.11
N PHE A 56 17.96 0.20 4.17
CA PHE A 56 17.56 -1.18 4.37
C PHE A 56 16.05 -1.31 4.56
N SER A 57 15.43 -0.47 5.40
CA SER A 57 13.98 -0.55 5.64
C SER A 57 13.19 -0.33 4.35
N CYS A 58 13.58 0.64 3.51
CA CYS A 58 12.96 0.88 2.21
C CYS A 58 13.07 -0.33 1.28
N GLU A 59 14.29 -0.86 1.11
CA GLU A 59 14.53 -2.01 0.23
C GLU A 59 13.78 -3.26 0.71
N TYR A 60 13.80 -3.52 2.03
CA TYR A 60 13.10 -4.65 2.64
C TYR A 60 11.59 -4.53 2.48
N THR A 61 11.00 -3.37 2.81
CA THR A 61 9.55 -3.15 2.69
C THR A 61 9.09 -3.33 1.25
N LEU A 62 9.78 -2.73 0.27
CA LEU A 62 9.41 -2.83 -1.14
C LEU A 62 9.51 -4.27 -1.66
N LYS A 63 10.58 -4.99 -1.31
CA LYS A 63 10.75 -6.40 -1.69
C LYS A 63 9.67 -7.29 -1.07
N THR A 64 9.40 -7.13 0.21
CA THR A 64 8.40 -7.93 0.94
C THR A 64 7.00 -7.76 0.34
N VAL A 65 6.68 -6.54 -0.09
CA VAL A 65 5.32 -6.17 -0.50
C VAL A 65 5.06 -6.41 -1.98
N PHE A 66 6.04 -6.09 -2.83
CA PHE A 66 5.86 -6.10 -4.28
C PHE A 66 6.64 -7.22 -4.99
N GLN A 67 7.52 -7.92 -4.29
CA GLN A 67 8.37 -8.98 -4.85
C GLN A 67 8.34 -10.25 -4.00
N GLY A 68 7.27 -10.49 -3.23
CA GLY A 68 7.10 -11.75 -2.50
C GLY A 68 7.35 -12.96 -3.42
N ASN A 69 8.20 -13.89 -2.95
CA ASN A 69 8.78 -15.05 -3.66
C ASN A 69 8.07 -15.52 -4.93
#